data_AF-A0A523XQL7-F1
#
_entry.id   AF-A0A523XQL7-F1
#
_cell.length_a   1.000
_cell.length_b   1.000
_cell.length_c   1.000
_cell.angle_alpha   90.00
_cell.angle_beta   90.00
_cell.angle_gamma   90.00
#
_symmetry.space_group_name_H-M   'P 1'
#
loop_
_entity.id
_entity.type
_entity.pdbx_description
1 polymer ?
#
loop_
_entity_poly.entity_id
_entity_poly.type
_entity_poly.pdbx_seq_one_letter_code
_entity_poly.pdbx_strand_id
1 'polypeptide(L)' 'MIIMKSAEEVAIMRQCGRILAAILDILRTEIRAGIRTQQLNVVMAEESKKRGGRPSFKNYRGFP' A
#
# COMPACT_ATOMS: atom_id res chain seq x y z
N MET A 1 21.03 -12.47 -10.93
CA MET A 1 21.53 -11.08 -11.10
C MET A 1 20.86 -10.22 -10.04
N ILE A 2 21.63 -9.47 -9.24
CA ILE A 2 21.10 -8.52 -8.25
C ILE A 2 21.23 -7.12 -8.86
N ILE A 3 20.15 -6.33 -8.83
CA ILE A 3 20.13 -4.97 -9.39
C ILE A 3 20.51 -3.99 -8.29
N MET A 4 21.60 -3.27 -8.48
CA MET A 4 22.00 -2.16 -7.61
C MET A 4 21.18 -0.92 -7.97
N LYS A 5 20.42 -0.41 -7.01
CA LYS A 5 19.53 0.75 -7.22
C LYS A 5 20.32 2.06 -7.24
N SER A 6 19.92 2.96 -8.13
CA SER A 6 20.44 4.33 -8.14
C SER A 6 19.97 5.11 -6.90
N ALA A 7 20.63 6.22 -6.59
CA ALA A 7 20.21 7.09 -5.48
C ALA A 7 18.77 7.60 -5.64
N GLU A 8 18.36 7.88 -6.89
CA GLU A 8 17.00 8.31 -7.24
C GLU A 8 15.99 7.19 -7.00
N GLU A 9 16.27 5.97 -7.48
CA GLU A 9 15.39 4.82 -7.24
C GLU A 9 15.22 4.55 -5.73
N VAL A 10 16.31 4.66 -4.96
CA VAL A 10 16.25 4.52 -3.49
C VAL A 10 15.39 5.62 -2.86
N ALA A 11 15.48 6.87 -3.35
CA ALA A 11 14.66 7.97 -2.86
C ALA A 11 13.16 7.72 -3.12
N ILE A 12 12.81 7.24 -4.32
CA ILE A 12 11.45 6.84 -4.70
C ILE A 12 10.96 5.71 -3.78
N MET A 13 11.78 4.66 -3.58
CA MET A 13 11.43 3.55 -2.68
C MET A 13 11.16 4.02 -1.26
N ARG A 14 11.95 4.96 -0.73
CA ARG A 14 11.72 5.55 0.61
C ARG A 14 10.40 6.31 0.67
N GLN A 15 10.04 7.07 -0.37
CA GLN A 15 8.75 7.75 -0.44
C GLN A 15 7.58 6.74 -0.46
N CYS A 16 7.66 5.72 -1.30
CA CYS A 16 6.66 4.64 -1.35
C CYS A 16 6.52 3.94 0.00
N GLY A 17 7.64 3.65 0.68
CA GLY A 17 7.64 3.05 2.01
C GLY A 17 6.93 3.91 3.06
N ARG A 18 7.17 5.23 3.07
CA ARG A 18 6.47 6.17 3.98
C ARG A 18 4.97 6.22 3.71
N ILE A 19 4.57 6.22 2.44
CA ILE A 19 3.15 6.17 2.04
C ILE A 19 2.52 4.87 2.56
N LEU A 20 3.17 3.73 2.32
CA LEU A 20 2.66 2.42 2.77
C LEU A 20 2.53 2.36 4.30
N ALA A 21 3.53 2.83 5.04
CA ALA A 21 3.49 2.86 6.50
C ALA A 21 2.29 3.67 7.02
N ALA A 22 2.06 4.86 6.46
CA ALA A 22 0.92 5.69 6.85
C ALA A 22 -0.44 5.02 6.55
N ILE A 23 -0.55 4.26 5.46
CA ILE A 23 -1.78 3.50 5.16
C ILE A 23 -1.96 2.35 6.16
N LEU A 24 -0.89 1.64 6.51
CA LEU A 24 -0.94 0.56 7.51
C LEU A 24 -1.36 1.08 8.89
N ASP A 25 -0.92 2.28 9.28
CA ASP A 25 -1.35 2.92 10.52
C ASP A 25 -2.86 3.22 10.52
N ILE A 26 -3.41 3.70 9.40
CA ILE A 26 -4.86 3.91 9.24
C ILE A 26 -5.62 2.58 9.32
N LEU A 27 -5.14 1.55 8.62
CA LEU A 27 -5.77 0.23 8.68
C LEU A 27 -5.76 -0.33 10.10
N ARG A 28 -4.68 -0.10 10.86
CA ARG A 28 -4.58 -0.53 12.26
C ARG A 28 -5.66 0.10 13.14
N THR A 29 -6.05 1.35 12.90
CA THR A 29 -7.12 2.01 13.68
C THR A 29 -8.52 1.49 13.33
N GLU A 30 -8.70 0.89 12.15
CA GLU A 30 -9.98 0.31 11.72
C GLU A 30 -10.22 -1.11 12.27
N ILE A 31 -9.16 -1.82 12.68
CA ILE A 31 -9.26 -3.22 13.13
C ILE A 31 -10.04 -3.31 14.45
N ARG A 32 -11.18 -3.99 14.40
CA ARG A 32 -12.03 -4.32 15.55
C ARG A 32 -12.83 -5.59 15.29
N ALA A 33 -13.30 -6.23 16.36
CA ALA A 33 -14.13 -7.43 16.24
C ALA A 33 -15.36 -7.17 15.33
N GLY A 34 -15.61 -8.08 14.41
CA GLY A 34 -16.72 -7.98 13.44
C GLY A 34 -16.42 -7.18 12.16
N ILE A 35 -15.23 -6.58 12.01
CA ILE A 35 -14.85 -5.96 10.74
C ILE A 35 -14.65 -7.02 9.65
N ARG A 36 -15.09 -6.73 8.42
CA ARG A 36 -14.80 -7.57 7.25
C ARG A 36 -13.49 -7.11 6.63
N THR A 37 -12.64 -8.07 6.23
CA THR A 37 -11.38 -7.79 5.52
C THR A 37 -11.59 -7.00 4.22
N GLN A 38 -12.74 -7.18 3.57
CA GLN A 38 -13.11 -6.38 2.40
C GLN A 38 -13.26 -4.88 2.72
N GLN A 39 -13.69 -4.51 3.93
CA GLN A 39 -13.77 -3.09 4.34
C GLN A 39 -12.36 -2.49 4.46
N LEU A 40 -11.42 -3.25 5.05
CA LEU A 40 -10.00 -2.86 5.09
C LEU A 40 -9.40 -2.72 3.68
N ASN A 41 -9.77 -3.61 2.75
CA ASN A 41 -9.35 -3.51 1.35
C ASN A 41 -9.85 -2.23 0.66
N VAL A 42 -11.10 -1.83 0.93
CA VAL A 42 -11.65 -0.55 0.42
C VAL A 42 -10.86 0.64 0.97
N VAL A 43 -10.60 0.66 2.28
CA VAL A 43 -9.79 1.74 2.91
C VAL A 43 -8.39 1.79 2.29
N MET A 44 -7.72 0.65 2.11
CA MET A 44 -6.42 0.57 1.45
C MET A 44 -6.44 1.15 0.04
N ALA A 45 -7.47 0.82 -0.76
CA ALA A 45 -7.59 1.28 -2.13
C ALA A 45 -7.81 2.80 -2.21
N GLU A 46 -8.69 3.34 -1.36
CA GLU A 46 -8.95 4.79 -1.30
C GLU A 46 -7.74 5.57 -0.80
N GLU A 47 -7.09 5.12 0.27
CA GLU A 47 -5.89 5.80 0.80
C GLU A 47 -4.71 5.72 -0.16
N SER A 48 -4.55 4.59 -0.88
CA SER A 48 -3.56 4.49 -1.97
C SER A 48 -3.81 5.55 -3.03
N LYS A 49 -5.06 5.65 -3.52
CA LYS A 49 -5.46 6.61 -4.57
C LYS A 49 -5.24 8.05 -4.13
N LYS A 50 -5.65 8.42 -2.90
CA LYS A 50 -5.46 9.76 -2.34
C LYS A 50 -3.99 10.18 -2.28
N ARG A 51 -3.08 9.22 -2.06
CA ARG A 51 -1.64 9.45 -1.93
C ARG A 51 -0.89 9.30 -3.26
N GLY A 52 -1.60 9.21 -4.38
CA GLY A 52 -1.02 9.05 -5.72
C GLY A 52 -0.47 7.65 -5.99
N GLY A 53 -0.73 6.69 -5.12
CA GLY A 53 -0.34 5.29 -5.26
C GLY A 53 -1.41 4.45 -5.97
N ARG A 54 -0.98 3.36 -6.60
CA ARG A 54 -1.87 2.30 -7.10
C ARG A 54 -1.65 1.03 -6.27
N PRO A 55 -2.71 0.34 -5.85
CA PRO A 55 -2.57 -0.96 -5.19
C PRO A 55 -1.85 -1.96 -6.10
N SER A 56 -0.66 -2.42 -5.68
CA SER A 56 0.20 -3.31 -6.49
C SER A 56 -0.36 -4.72 -6.62
N PHE A 57 -1.19 -5.14 -5.66
CA PHE A 57 -1.80 -6.48 -5.63
C PHE A 57 -2.96 -6.61 -6.63
N LYS A 58 -3.66 -5.50 -6.93
CA LYS A 58 -4.89 -5.56 -7.74
C LYS A 58 -4.58 -5.94 -9.17
N ASN A 59 -5.24 -6.99 -9.67
CA ASN A 59 -5.01 -7.64 -10.97
C ASN A 59 -3.61 -8.27 -11.13
N TYR A 60 -2.83 -8.38 -10.05
CA TYR A 60 -1.52 -9.03 -10.11
C TYR A 60 -1.74 -10.54 -10.20
N ARG A 61 -1.41 -11.14 -11.35
CA ARG A 61 -1.53 -12.58 -11.61
C ARG A 61 -2.94 -13.15 -11.33
N GLY A 62 -3.98 -12.37 -11.65
CA GLY A 62 -5.38 -12.77 -11.45
C GLY A 62 -5.93 -12.51 -10.04
N PHE A 63 -5.15 -11.84 -9.17
CA PHE A 63 -5.66 -11.39 -7.88
C PHE A 63 -6.72 -10.28 -8.06
N PRO A 64 -7.89 -10.37 -7.41
CA PRO A 64 -8.99 -9.42 -7.59
C PRO A 64 -8.72 -8.00 -7.06
#